data_AF-A0A382ADH7-F1
#
_entry.id   AF-A0A382ADH7-F1
#
_cell.length_a   1.000
_cell.length_b   1.000
_cell.length_c   1.000
_cell.angle_alpha   90.00
_cell.angle_beta   90.00
_cell.angle_gamma   90.00
#
_symmetry.space_group_name_H-M   'P 1'
#
loop_
_entity.id
_entity.type
_entity.pdbx_description
1 polymer ?
#
loop_
_entity_poly.entity_id
_entity_poly.type
_entity_poly.pdbx_seq_one_letter_code
_entity_poly.pdbx_strand_id
1 'polypeptide(L)'
;MVRLARLVCVLVAVTVVVWAVRVVNVFGDDSLSGSARLWRLLVATCFLVFAGLAVVVLSGRWAGHRLGSTRLVAMFCLWTMVFWAVRSIGILLGDYDAEFTLVHVLLAVVSVGAALPVYRLDRVAGNRRRPSISDHSGRPVDH
;
A
#
# COMPACT_ATOMS: atom_id res chain seq x y z
N MET A 1 6.11 -10.74 15.00
CA MET A 1 4.99 -9.77 14.98
C MET A 1 5.45 -8.33 15.22
N VAL A 2 6.25 -8.04 16.25
CA VAL A 2 6.72 -6.67 16.59
C VAL A 2 7.47 -5.95 15.45
N ARG A 3 8.37 -6.63 14.71
CA ARG A 3 9.05 -6.04 13.54
C ARG A 3 8.10 -5.62 12.42
N LEU A 4 7.08 -6.45 12.14
CA LEU A 4 6.09 -6.16 11.10
C LEU A 4 5.23 -4.96 11.50
N ALA A 5 4.76 -4.94 12.75
CA ALA A 5 3.98 -3.82 13.28
C ALA A 5 4.77 -2.50 13.22
N ARG A 6 6.06 -2.52 13.58
CA ARG A 6 6.94 -1.36 13.43
C ARG A 6 7.06 -0.88 11.98
N LEU A 7 7.27 -1.78 11.03
CA LEU A 7 7.37 -1.43 9.61
C LEU A 7 6.06 -0.86 9.06
N VAL A 8 4.91 -1.43 9.44
CA VAL A 8 3.60 -0.91 9.04
C VAL A 8 3.35 0.45 9.69
N CYS A 9 3.71 0.66 10.96
CA CYS A 9 3.62 1.99 11.59
C CYS A 9 4.49 3.03 10.87
N VAL A 10 5.72 2.69 10.48
CA VAL A 10 6.58 3.59 9.71
C VAL A 10 5.95 3.91 8.35
N LEU A 11 5.46 2.89 7.63
CA LEU A 11 4.79 3.08 6.34
C LEU A 11 3.56 3.98 6.46
N VAL A 12 2.72 3.75 7.47
CA VAL A 12 1.54 4.58 7.76
C VAL A 12 1.95 6.00 8.08
N ALA A 13 2.93 6.21 8.97
CA ALA A 13 3.38 7.54 9.36
C ALA A 13 3.92 8.33 8.16
N VAL A 14 4.80 7.71 7.37
CA VAL A 14 5.34 8.32 6.14
C VAL A 14 4.21 8.65 5.16
N THR A 15 3.27 7.73 4.96
CA THR A 15 2.11 7.95 4.07
C THR A 15 1.29 9.15 4.55
N VAL A 16 0.89 9.19 5.82
CA VAL A 16 0.09 10.29 6.36
C VAL A 16 0.80 11.63 6.21
N VAL A 17 2.09 11.72 6.56
CA VAL A 17 2.86 12.95 6.45
C VAL A 17 2.91 13.45 5.01
N VAL A 18 3.32 12.61 4.07
CA VAL A 18 3.46 12.98 2.64
C VAL A 18 2.14 13.45 2.06
N TRP A 19 1.07 12.71 2.30
CA TRP A 19 -0.22 12.98 1.67
C TRP A 19 -0.97 14.13 2.36
N ALA A 20 -0.78 14.34 3.66
CA ALA A 20 -1.30 15.53 4.35
C ALA A 20 -0.64 16.80 3.83
N VAL A 21 0.70 16.81 3.72
CA VAL A 21 1.43 17.93 3.11
C VAL A 21 0.95 18.16 1.67
N ARG A 22 0.73 17.08 0.91
CA ARG A 22 0.24 17.20 -0.46
C ARG A 22 -1.16 17.82 -0.52
N VAL A 23 -2.07 17.46 0.38
CA VAL A 23 -3.41 18.04 0.45
C VAL A 23 -3.32 19.54 0.77
N VAL A 24 -2.52 19.93 1.76
CA VAL A 24 -2.30 21.35 2.11
C VAL A 24 -1.76 22.13 0.91
N ASN A 25 -0.75 21.58 0.21
CA ASN A 25 -0.16 22.24 -0.96
C ASN A 25 -1.16 22.40 -2.11
N VAL A 26 -2.06 21.45 -2.30
CA VAL A 26 -3.08 21.52 -3.36
C VAL A 26 -4.15 22.58 -3.05
N PHE A 27 -4.47 22.79 -1.78
CA PHE A 27 -5.37 23.86 -1.36
C PHE A 27 -4.73 25.24 -1.39
N GLY A 28 -3.41 25.33 -1.16
CA GLY A 28 -2.67 26.60 -1.26
C GLY A 28 -2.29 27.01 -2.69
N ASP A 29 -2.54 26.16 -3.69
CA ASP A 29 -2.20 26.42 -5.09
C ASP A 29 -3.46 26.74 -5.91
N ASP A 30 -3.69 28.04 -6.09
CA ASP A 30 -4.82 28.60 -6.85
C ASP A 30 -4.60 28.56 -8.38
N SER A 31 -3.40 28.20 -8.84
CA SER A 31 -3.09 28.06 -10.27
C SER A 31 -3.56 26.73 -10.86
N LEU A 32 -3.97 25.79 -10.01
CA LEU A 32 -4.42 24.47 -10.43
C LEU A 32 -5.80 24.51 -11.08
N SER A 33 -5.89 23.97 -12.30
CA SER A 33 -7.19 23.69 -12.91
C SER A 33 -8.01 22.73 -12.05
N GLY A 34 -9.34 22.88 -12.07
CA GLY A 34 -10.25 22.09 -11.22
C GLY A 34 -10.10 20.57 -11.38
N SER A 35 -9.88 20.09 -12.60
CA SER A 35 -9.64 18.68 -12.89
C SER A 35 -8.30 18.18 -12.32
N ALA A 36 -7.25 18.98 -12.43
CA ALA A 36 -5.93 18.65 -11.95
C ALA A 36 -5.87 18.68 -10.41
N ARG A 37 -6.61 19.59 -9.78
CA ARG A 37 -6.84 19.62 -8.33
C ARG A 37 -7.60 18.37 -7.86
N LEU A 38 -8.71 18.04 -8.52
CA LEU A 38 -9.54 16.88 -8.17
C LEU A 38 -8.73 15.56 -8.24
N TRP A 39 -7.97 15.35 -9.32
CA TRP A 39 -7.14 14.15 -9.46
C TRP A 39 -6.12 14.01 -8.32
N ARG A 40 -5.43 15.10 -7.96
CA ARG A 40 -4.44 15.10 -6.86
C ARG A 40 -5.10 14.78 -5.52
N LEU A 41 -6.28 15.33 -5.24
CA LEU A 41 -7.04 15.07 -4.01
C LEU A 41 -7.57 13.64 -3.95
N LEU A 42 -8.06 13.08 -5.06
CA LEU A 42 -8.54 11.70 -5.12
C LEU A 42 -7.41 10.71 -4.78
N VAL A 43 -6.23 10.90 -5.38
CA VAL A 43 -5.07 10.06 -5.10
C VAL A 43 -4.67 10.18 -3.62
N ALA A 44 -4.57 11.41 -3.09
CA ALA A 44 -4.20 11.62 -1.69
C ALA A 44 -5.19 10.98 -0.72
N THR A 45 -6.49 11.15 -0.98
CA THR A 45 -7.57 10.54 -0.20
C THR A 45 -7.45 9.02 -0.20
N CYS A 46 -7.19 8.42 -1.37
CA CYS A 46 -7.04 6.98 -1.50
C CYS A 46 -5.92 6.44 -0.59
N PHE A 47 -4.74 7.07 -0.61
CA PHE A 47 -3.62 6.68 0.25
C PHE A 47 -3.92 6.87 1.75
N LEU A 48 -4.59 7.96 2.12
CA LEU A 48 -4.97 8.21 3.52
C LEU A 48 -6.02 7.21 4.03
N VAL A 49 -7.00 6.84 3.21
CA VAL A 49 -8.00 5.81 3.53
C VAL A 49 -7.32 4.46 3.78
N PHE A 50 -6.40 4.05 2.91
CA PHE A 50 -5.66 2.81 3.13
C PHE A 50 -4.75 2.85 4.36
N ALA A 51 -4.11 3.99 4.64
CA ALA A 51 -3.33 4.17 5.87
C ALA A 51 -4.21 4.03 7.12
N GLY A 52 -5.40 4.65 7.12
CA GLY A 52 -6.39 4.50 8.19
C GLY A 52 -6.85 3.06 8.38
N LEU A 53 -7.14 2.35 7.29
CA LEU A 53 -7.47 0.93 7.32
C LEU A 53 -6.34 0.09 7.93
N ALA A 54 -5.08 0.37 7.59
CA ALA A 54 -3.93 -0.32 8.17
C ALA A 54 -3.80 -0.09 9.69
N VAL A 55 -4.10 1.12 10.19
CA VAL A 55 -4.14 1.42 11.64
C VAL A 55 -5.25 0.64 12.34
N VAL A 56 -6.46 0.60 11.76
CA VAL A 56 -7.60 -0.14 12.32
C VAL A 56 -7.26 -1.63 12.43
N VAL A 57 -6.63 -2.21 11.40
CA VAL A 57 -6.14 -3.59 11.40
C VAL A 57 -5.12 -3.83 12.51
N LEU A 58 -4.10 -2.97 12.61
CA LEU A 58 -3.02 -3.07 13.61
C LEU A 58 -3.52 -2.94 15.05
N SER A 59 -4.53 -2.10 15.28
CA SER A 59 -5.08 -1.84 16.60
C SER A 59 -5.85 -3.01 17.21
N GLY A 60 -6.03 -4.12 16.47
CA GLY A 60 -6.82 -5.27 16.92
C GLY A 60 -8.32 -4.99 17.04
N ARG A 61 -8.77 -3.75 16.78
CA ARG A 61 -10.19 -3.34 16.76
C ARG A 61 -10.99 -4.03 15.65
N TRP A 62 -10.30 -4.73 14.76
CA TRP A 62 -10.88 -5.50 13.66
C TRP A 62 -10.83 -7.02 13.90
N ALA A 63 -10.98 -7.45 15.16
CA ALA A 63 -10.92 -8.85 15.56
C ALA A 63 -12.11 -9.73 15.11
N GLY A 64 -13.16 -9.15 14.49
CA GLY A 64 -14.39 -9.87 14.11
C GLY A 64 -14.47 -10.43 12.68
N HIS A 65 -13.77 -9.85 11.70
CA HIS A 65 -13.91 -10.22 10.27
C HIS A 65 -12.62 -10.87 9.71
N ARG A 66 -12.52 -12.21 9.82
CA ARG A 66 -11.34 -13.01 9.41
C ARG A 66 -11.07 -13.10 7.91
N LEU A 67 -11.91 -12.55 7.01
CA LEU A 67 -11.80 -12.77 5.56
C LEU A 67 -11.21 -11.62 4.72
N GLY A 68 -10.98 -10.41 5.27
CA GLY A 68 -10.61 -9.24 4.45
C GLY A 68 -9.26 -8.59 4.74
N SER A 69 -8.71 -8.78 5.95
CA SER A 69 -7.59 -7.96 6.45
C SER A 69 -6.26 -8.18 5.77
N THR A 70 -5.95 -9.42 5.38
CA THR A 70 -4.72 -9.76 4.66
C THR A 70 -4.77 -9.27 3.21
N ARG A 71 -5.91 -9.52 2.52
CA ARG A 71 -6.13 -9.06 1.14
C ARG A 71 -6.07 -7.54 0.99
N LEU A 72 -6.64 -6.78 1.92
CA LEU A 72 -6.58 -5.31 1.87
C LEU A 72 -5.17 -4.77 2.08
N VAL A 73 -4.40 -5.34 2.99
CA VAL A 73 -2.99 -4.98 3.20
C VAL A 73 -2.18 -5.31 1.95
N ALA A 74 -2.41 -6.47 1.33
CA ALA A 74 -1.77 -6.84 0.08
C ALA A 74 -2.16 -5.90 -1.08
N MET A 75 -3.45 -5.53 -1.20
CA MET A 75 -3.93 -4.55 -2.18
C MET A 75 -3.32 -3.18 -1.96
N PHE A 76 -3.23 -2.70 -0.72
CA PHE A 76 -2.57 -1.43 -0.40
C PHE A 76 -1.08 -1.45 -0.77
N CYS A 77 -0.39 -2.55 -0.46
CA CYS A 77 1.02 -2.70 -0.83
C CYS A 77 1.18 -2.71 -2.35
N LEU A 78 0.34 -3.46 -3.08
CA LEU A 78 0.38 -3.52 -4.54
C LEU A 78 0.09 -2.16 -5.15
N TRP A 79 -0.95 -1.47 -4.68
CA TRP A 79 -1.31 -0.12 -5.09
C TRP A 79 -0.15 0.86 -4.87
N THR A 80 0.46 0.84 -3.69
CA THR A 80 1.63 1.67 -3.35
C THR A 80 2.77 1.40 -4.32
N MET A 81 3.10 0.13 -4.58
CA MET A 81 4.17 -0.23 -5.51
C MET A 81 3.90 0.25 -6.95
N VAL A 82 2.71 -0.02 -7.48
CA VAL A 82 2.34 0.37 -8.85
C VAL A 82 2.30 1.88 -9.00
N PHE A 83 1.68 2.60 -8.06
CA PHE A 83 1.58 4.06 -8.10
C PHE A 83 2.97 4.70 -8.10
N TRP A 84 3.85 4.28 -7.19
CA TRP A 84 5.20 4.83 -7.12
C TRP A 84 6.04 4.48 -8.34
N ALA A 85 5.87 3.30 -8.94
CA ALA A 85 6.54 2.95 -10.18
C ALA A 85 6.13 3.88 -11.34
N VAL A 86 4.83 4.00 -11.60
CA VAL A 86 4.32 4.87 -12.67
C VAL A 86 4.71 6.33 -12.42
N ARG A 87 4.58 6.80 -11.18
CA ARG A 87 4.91 8.18 -10.82
C ARG A 87 6.40 8.46 -10.98
N SER A 88 7.28 7.54 -10.56
CA SER A 88 8.72 7.70 -10.68
C SER A 88 9.16 7.71 -12.13
N ILE A 89 8.61 6.81 -12.97
CA ILE A 89 8.87 6.80 -14.41
C ILE A 89 8.46 8.14 -15.04
N GLY A 90 7.26 8.65 -14.72
CA GLY A 90 6.81 9.94 -15.24
C GLY A 90 7.64 11.15 -14.76
N ILE A 91 8.33 11.03 -13.61
CA ILE A 91 9.26 12.07 -13.13
C ILE A 91 10.61 11.93 -13.82
N LEU A 92 11.15 10.71 -13.93
CA LEU A 92 12.41 10.42 -14.62
C LEU A 92 12.38 10.79 -16.11
N LEU A 93 11.22 10.67 -16.75
CA LEU A 93 11.02 11.03 -18.16
C LEU A 93 10.64 12.51 -18.37
N GLY A 94 10.42 13.28 -17.30
CA GLY A 94 10.07 14.69 -17.39
C GLY A 94 11.26 15.60 -17.04
N ASP A 95 11.25 16.82 -17.55
CA ASP A 95 12.20 17.87 -17.17
C ASP A 95 11.80 18.48 -15.82
N TYR A 96 12.16 17.79 -14.74
CA TYR A 96 12.00 18.29 -13.36
C TYR A 96 13.37 18.56 -12.72
N ASP A 97 13.41 19.52 -11.79
CA ASP A 97 14.61 19.81 -11.02
C ASP A 97 15.19 18.57 -10.32
N ALA A 98 16.52 18.52 -10.20
CA ALA A 98 17.22 17.39 -9.61
C ALA A 98 16.78 17.10 -8.16
N GLU A 99 16.54 18.14 -7.36
CA GLU A 99 16.04 18.03 -5.99
C GLU A 99 14.63 17.43 -5.94
N PHE A 100 13.75 17.88 -6.84
CA PHE A 100 12.39 17.36 -6.96
C PHE A 100 12.42 15.87 -7.32
N THR A 101 13.24 15.50 -8.31
CA THR A 101 13.41 14.11 -8.74
C THR A 101 13.98 13.25 -7.61
N LEU A 102 15.01 13.73 -6.90
CA LEU A 102 15.65 13.00 -5.81
C LEU A 102 14.68 12.68 -4.68
N VAL A 103 13.91 13.68 -4.21
CA VAL A 103 12.93 13.49 -3.13
C VAL A 103 11.88 12.44 -3.54
N HIS A 104 11.38 12.50 -4.77
CA HIS A 104 10.35 11.57 -5.23
C HIS A 104 10.88 10.14 -5.42
N VAL A 105 12.09 9.97 -5.94
CA VAL A 105 12.72 8.66 -6.08
C VAL A 105 13.01 8.06 -4.70
N LEU A 106 13.53 8.85 -3.76
CA LEU A 106 13.77 8.39 -2.39
C LEU A 106 12.46 7.94 -1.72
N LEU A 107 11.40 8.72 -1.89
CA LEU A 107 10.09 8.40 -1.34
C LEU A 107 9.48 7.14 -1.96
N ALA A 108 9.71 6.92 -3.26
CA ALA A 108 9.37 5.68 -3.95
C ALA A 108 10.12 4.48 -3.35
N VAL A 109 11.44 4.59 -3.18
CA VAL A 109 12.28 3.52 -2.63
C VAL A 109 11.84 3.16 -1.21
N VAL A 110 11.62 4.14 -0.34
CA VAL A 110 11.16 3.89 1.04
C VAL A 110 9.78 3.23 1.06
N SER A 111 8.85 3.74 0.26
CA SER A 111 7.47 3.22 0.21
C SER A 111 7.41 1.79 -0.34
N VAL A 112 8.13 1.51 -1.44
CA VAL A 112 8.21 0.18 -2.05
C VAL A 112 8.97 -0.79 -1.14
N GLY A 113 10.10 -0.35 -0.57
CA GLY A 113 10.91 -1.14 0.35
C GLY A 113 10.15 -1.56 1.62
N ALA A 114 9.25 -0.72 2.11
CA ALA A 114 8.36 -1.06 3.22
C ALA A 114 7.17 -1.94 2.79
N ALA A 115 6.59 -1.71 1.61
CA ALA A 115 5.44 -2.48 1.10
C ALA A 115 5.81 -3.92 0.70
N LEU A 116 7.00 -4.14 0.13
CA LEU A 116 7.39 -5.43 -0.43
C LEU A 116 7.49 -6.56 0.62
N PRO A 117 8.15 -6.39 1.78
CA PRO A 117 8.18 -7.40 2.84
C PRO A 117 6.79 -7.70 3.40
N VAL A 118 5.95 -6.67 3.58
CA VAL A 118 4.57 -6.82 4.06
C VAL A 118 3.74 -7.66 3.08
N TYR A 119 3.82 -7.33 1.78
CA TYR A 119 3.14 -8.08 0.73
C TYR A 119 3.60 -9.54 0.64
N ARG A 120 4.91 -9.80 0.72
CA ARG A 120 5.46 -11.17 0.68
C ARG A 120 4.98 -12.01 1.86
N LEU A 121 5.00 -11.45 3.06
CA LEU A 121 4.56 -12.14 4.28
C LEU A 121 3.06 -12.44 4.25
N ASP A 122 2.27 -11.51 3.73
CA ASP A 122 0.83 -11.70 3.54
C ASP A 122 0.52 -12.86 2.55
N ARG A 123 1.18 -12.86 1.39
CA ARG A 123 1.04 -13.92 0.37
C ARG A 123 1.40 -15.30 0.92
N VAL A 124 2.47 -15.40 1.72
CA VAL A 124 2.89 -16.68 2.35
C VAL A 124 1.85 -17.15 3.37
N ALA A 125 1.31 -16.25 4.18
CA ALA A 125 0.26 -16.58 5.15
C ALA A 125 -1.06 -16.99 4.46
N GLY A 126 -1.40 -16.36 3.33
CA GLY A 126 -2.55 -16.70 2.50
C GLY A 126 -2.42 -18.06 1.82
N ASN A 127 -1.25 -18.40 1.27
CA ASN A 127 -1.01 -19.70 0.63
C ASN A 127 -1.12 -20.88 1.60
N ARG A 128 -0.68 -20.73 2.86
CA ARG A 128 -0.81 -21.79 3.88
C ARG A 128 -2.25 -22.09 4.30
N ARG A 129 -3.20 -21.17 4.05
CA ARG A 129 -4.61 -21.35 4.41
C ARG A 129 -5.46 -21.96 3.30
N ARG A 130 -4.91 -22.19 2.11
CA ARG A 130 -5.62 -22.85 1.00
C ARG A 130 -5.41 -24.37 1.15
N PRO A 131 -6.42 -25.15 1.57
CA PRO A 131 -6.27 -26.60 1.62
C PRO A 131 -6.01 -27.09 0.20
N SER A 132 -5.03 -27.96 0.02
CA SER A 132 -4.85 -28.71 -1.22
C SER A 132 -6.11 -29.56 -1.43
N ILE A 133 -7.00 -29.14 -2.34
CA ILE A 133 -8.10 -29.96 -2.87
C ILE A 133 -7.47 -31.00 -3.81
N SER A 134 -6.66 -31.88 -3.23
CA SER A 134 -5.97 -32.96 -3.92
C SER A 134 -5.52 -34.01 -2.90
N ASP A 135 -6.46 -34.44 -2.06
CA ASP A 135 -6.41 -35.77 -1.46
C ASP A 135 -7.79 -36.44 -1.68
N HIS A 136 -8.11 -36.68 -2.95
CA HIS A 136 -9.03 -37.74 -3.31
C HIS A 136 -8.16 -38.97 -3.55
N SER A 137 -7.66 -39.56 -2.48
CA SER A 137 -7.14 -40.92 -2.51
C SER A 137 -8.31 -41.86 -2.81
N GLY A 138 -8.63 -42.02 -4.10
CA GLY A 138 -9.42 -43.14 -4.59
C GLY A 138 -8.66 -44.43 -4.39
N ARG A 139 -8.55 -44.90 -3.15
CA ARG A 139 -8.15 -46.28 -2.86
C ARG A 139 -9.40 -47.14 -2.96
N PRO A 140 -9.42 -48.17 -3.83
CA PRO A 140 -10.48 -49.16 -3.80
C PRO A 140 -10.45 -49.87 -2.43
N VAL A 141 -11.63 -50.04 -1.84
CA VAL A 141 -11.83 -50.92 -0.70
C VAL A 141 -11.88 -52.32 -1.27
N ASP A 142 -10.82 -53.10 -1.04
CA ASP A 142 -10.86 -54.54 -1.32
C ASP A 142 -11.84 -55.18 -0.32
N HIS A 143 -12.91 -55.77 -0.86
CA HIS A 143 -13.93 -56.52 -0.13
C HIS A 143 -13.51 -57.98 0.03
#